data_AF-A0A946YLE8-F1
#
_entry.id   AF-A0A946YLE8-F1
#
_cell.length_a   1.000
_cell.length_b   1.000
_cell.length_c   1.000
_cell.angle_alpha   90.00
_cell.angle_beta   90.00
_cell.angle_gamma   90.00
#
_symmetry.space_group_name_H-M   'P 1'
#
loop_
_entity.id
_entity.type
_entity.pdbx_description
1 polymer ?
#
loop_
_entity_poly.entity_id
_entity_poly.type
_entity_poly.pdbx_seq_one_letter_code
_entity_poly.pdbx_strand_id
1 'polypeptide(L)'
;MELFVSTDVQDTDFVVKLVDIYPDGYEALILDYPIRARFRHGQRAEDVALMTPAEVEKLTINMWSTAQTFKQGHRIGIHVSSSNFPRFAVNPNNGAALDDTTTPAKVANNTIYFDAQRPSAIILPVVTEEL
;
A
#
# COMPACT_ATOMS: atom_id res chain seq x y z
N MET A 1 -1.24 -7.76 -2.71
CA MET A 1 -1.17 -6.59 -3.61
C MET A 1 0.27 -6.41 -4.06
N GLU A 2 0.47 -6.14 -5.33
CA GLU A 2 1.78 -5.82 -5.90
C GLU A 2 1.77 -4.37 -6.41
N LEU A 3 2.72 -3.57 -5.95
CA LEU A 3 2.86 -2.17 -6.36
C LEU A 3 4.27 -1.93 -6.88
N PHE A 4 4.38 -1.35 -8.07
CA PHE A 4 5.61 -0.73 -8.56
C PHE A 4 5.57 0.73 -8.20
N VAL A 5 6.56 1.18 -7.42
CA VAL A 5 6.56 2.52 -6.83
C VAL A 5 7.93 3.16 -6.91
N SER A 6 7.95 4.49 -6.84
CA SER A 6 9.15 5.25 -6.51
C SER A 6 8.78 6.39 -5.57
N THR A 7 9.79 6.93 -4.89
CA THR A 7 9.66 8.07 -3.99
C THR A 7 10.93 8.91 -4.05
N ASP A 8 10.87 10.20 -3.74
CA ASP A 8 12.03 11.09 -3.68
C ASP A 8 12.73 11.09 -2.30
N VAL A 9 12.24 10.28 -1.35
CA VAL A 9 12.84 10.09 -0.02
C VAL A 9 13.38 8.66 0.16
N GLN A 10 14.07 8.42 1.27
CA GLN A 10 14.68 7.11 1.56
C GLN A 10 13.72 6.14 2.25
N ASP A 11 12.59 6.61 2.76
CA ASP A 11 11.54 5.78 3.35
C ASP A 11 10.20 6.52 3.33
N THR A 12 9.12 5.79 3.12
CA THR A 12 7.73 6.27 3.16
C THR A 12 6.83 5.06 3.38
N ASP A 13 5.54 5.30 3.66
CA ASP A 13 4.54 4.23 3.66
C ASP A 13 3.79 4.19 2.33
N PHE A 14 3.29 3.01 1.98
CA PHE A 14 2.26 2.81 0.96
C PHE A 14 1.12 2.03 1.60
N VAL A 15 -0.08 2.60 1.55
CA VAL A 15 -1.30 2.04 2.13
C VAL A 15 -2.26 1.73 0.99
N VAL A 16 -2.84 0.54 1.03
CA VAL A 16 -3.83 0.11 0.05
C VAL A 16 -5.12 -0.21 0.77
N LYS A 17 -6.24 0.29 0.24
CA LYS A 17 -7.60 -0.07 0.69
C LYS A 17 -8.32 -0.78 -0.44
N LEU A 18 -8.99 -1.88 -0.10
CA LEU A 18 -9.97 -2.55 -0.94
C LEU A 18 -11.36 -2.11 -0.48
N VAL A 19 -12.16 -1.58 -1.41
CA VAL A 19 -13.51 -1.07 -1.13
C VAL A 19 -14.53 -1.70 -2.07
N ASP A 20 -15.74 -1.87 -1.56
CA ASP A 20 -16.93 -2.17 -2.35
C ASP A 20 -17.64 -0.84 -2.67
N ILE A 21 -17.64 -0.45 -3.94
CA ILE A 21 -18.31 0.76 -4.42
C ILE A 21 -19.73 0.38 -4.82
N TYR A 22 -20.70 0.91 -4.07
CA TYR A 22 -22.12 0.68 -4.28
C TYR A 22 -22.64 1.49 -5.48
N PRO A 23 -23.78 1.08 -6.07
CA PRO A 23 -24.36 1.79 -7.22
C PRO A 23 -24.70 3.27 -6.97
N ASP A 24 -24.95 3.65 -5.70
CA ASP A 24 -25.23 5.03 -5.28
C ASP A 24 -23.96 5.86 -4.99
N GLY A 25 -22.78 5.26 -5.14
CA GLY A 25 -21.49 5.89 -4.88
C GLY A 25 -20.98 5.75 -3.44
N TYR A 26 -21.71 5.07 -2.55
CA TYR A 26 -21.17 4.74 -1.23
C TYR A 26 -20.00 3.74 -1.36
N GLU A 27 -18.90 4.00 -0.65
CA GLU A 27 -17.73 3.14 -0.66
C GLU A 27 -17.56 2.46 0.70
N ALA A 28 -17.86 1.16 0.76
CA ALA A 28 -17.66 0.37 1.97
C ALA A 28 -16.23 -0.17 2.03
N LEU A 29 -15.48 0.19 3.08
CA LEU A 29 -14.17 -0.39 3.35
C LEU A 29 -14.28 -1.90 3.66
N ILE A 30 -13.57 -2.73 2.90
CA ILE A 30 -13.44 -4.16 3.15
C ILE A 30 -12.18 -4.45 3.98
N LEU A 31 -11.03 -3.98 3.49
CA LEU A 31 -9.72 -4.18 4.14
C LEU A 31 -8.73 -3.08 3.73
N ASP A 32 -7.74 -2.87 4.58
CA ASP A 32 -6.68 -1.88 4.39
C ASP A 32 -5.42 -2.25 5.15
N TYR A 33 -4.30 -2.27 4.41
CA TYR A 33 -3.00 -2.64 4.93
C TYR A 33 -1.90 -1.72 4.40
N PRO A 34 -0.93 -1.36 5.25
CA PRO A 34 0.24 -0.60 4.88
C PRO A 34 1.41 -1.53 4.57
N ILE A 35 2.39 -1.00 3.86
CA ILE A 35 3.78 -1.40 3.97
C ILE A 35 4.60 -0.15 4.22
N ARG A 36 5.51 -0.22 5.20
CA ARG A 36 6.58 0.76 5.30
C ARG A 36 7.72 0.30 4.42
N ALA A 37 8.17 1.16 3.52
CA ALA A 37 9.09 0.77 2.47
C ALA A 37 10.40 0.16 2.99
N ARG A 38 10.91 0.61 4.15
CA ARG A 38 12.10 0.01 4.74
C ARG A 38 11.96 -1.47 5.15
N PHE A 39 10.73 -1.95 5.34
CA PHE A 39 10.42 -3.33 5.71
C PHE A 39 10.00 -4.20 4.52
N ARG A 40 10.25 -3.75 3.28
CA ARG A 40 9.81 -4.44 2.06
C ARG A 40 10.42 -5.83 1.86
N HIS A 41 11.57 -6.11 2.48
CA HIS A 41 12.21 -7.43 2.45
C HIS A 41 11.98 -8.24 3.72
N GLY A 42 11.46 -7.63 4.79
CA GLY A 42 11.30 -8.25 6.10
C GLY A 42 11.38 -7.24 7.23
N GLN A 43 11.10 -7.71 8.45
CA GLN A 43 11.16 -6.90 9.66
C GLN A 43 12.32 -7.28 10.59
N ARG A 44 13.10 -8.30 10.23
CA ARG A 44 14.34 -8.61 10.96
C ARG A 44 15.38 -7.57 10.63
N ALA A 45 16.28 -7.29 11.57
CA ALA A 45 17.25 -6.21 11.44
C ALA A 45 18.10 -6.32 10.16
N GLU A 46 18.45 -7.54 9.76
CA GLU A 46 19.19 -7.85 8.53
C GLU A 46 18.40 -7.61 7.23
N ASP A 47 17.07 -7.62 7.28
CA ASP A 47 16.19 -7.42 6.12
C ASP A 47 15.81 -5.94 5.92
N VAL A 48 16.02 -5.09 6.94
CA VAL A 48 15.65 -3.68 6.88
C VAL A 48 16.63 -2.92 5.98
N ALA A 49 16.11 -2.29 4.94
CA ALA A 49 16.90 -1.50 4.00
C ALA A 49 16.16 -0.22 3.63
N LEU A 50 16.84 0.91 3.45
CA LEU A 50 16.22 2.11 2.89
C LEU A 50 15.97 1.97 1.39
N MET A 51 15.05 2.75 0.84
CA MET A 51 14.87 2.88 -0.61
C MET A 51 15.95 3.80 -1.20
N THR A 52 16.26 3.59 -2.47
CA THR A 52 17.01 4.58 -3.26
C THR A 52 16.02 5.61 -3.84
N PRO A 53 16.19 6.92 -3.58
CA PRO A 53 15.31 7.93 -4.15
C PRO A 53 15.22 7.86 -5.68
N ALA A 54 14.01 8.01 -6.21
CA ALA A 54 13.61 7.90 -7.61
C ALA A 54 13.81 6.54 -8.28
N GLU A 55 14.39 5.54 -7.60
CA GLU A 55 14.44 4.18 -8.11
C GLU A 55 13.06 3.51 -8.03
N VAL A 56 12.72 2.75 -9.06
CA VAL A 56 11.45 2.01 -9.08
C VAL A 56 11.66 0.66 -8.42
N GLU A 57 10.86 0.38 -7.40
CA GLU A 57 10.89 -0.90 -6.68
C GLU A 57 9.51 -1.56 -6.66
N LYS A 58 9.49 -2.90 -6.64
CA LYS A 58 8.27 -3.68 -6.45
C LYS A 58 8.05 -3.94 -4.96
N LEU A 59 6.93 -3.48 -4.43
CA LEU A 59 6.46 -3.75 -3.07
C LEU A 59 5.35 -4.81 -3.11
N THR A 60 5.44 -5.79 -2.21
CA THR A 60 4.40 -6.80 -2.00
C THR A 60 3.71 -6.53 -0.67
N ILE A 61 2.46 -6.08 -0.73
CA ILE A 61 1.64 -5.83 0.46
C ILE A 61 0.74 -7.04 0.69
N ASN A 62 0.91 -7.68 1.84
CA ASN A 62 -0.02 -8.71 2.30
C ASN A 62 -1.33 -8.03 2.75
N MET A 63 -2.39 -8.23 1.97
CA MET A 63 -3.71 -7.64 2.22
C MET A 63 -4.58 -8.48 3.17
N TRP A 64 -4.03 -9.59 3.67
CA TRP A 64 -4.72 -10.59 4.49
C TRP A 64 -5.97 -11.15 3.80
N SER A 65 -6.73 -11.97 4.51
CA SER A 65 -7.90 -12.68 3.97
C SER A 65 -9.18 -11.90 4.19
N THR A 66 -10.09 -11.97 3.21
CA THR A 66 -11.49 -11.57 3.34
C THR A 66 -12.36 -12.47 2.46
N ALA A 67 -13.66 -12.44 2.65
CA ALA A 67 -14.65 -13.06 1.78
C ALA A 67 -15.73 -12.03 1.48
N GLN A 68 -15.84 -11.60 0.22
CA GLN A 68 -16.80 -10.60 -0.22
C GLN A 68 -17.44 -11.00 -1.54
N THR A 69 -18.76 -10.89 -1.60
CA THR A 69 -19.53 -11.01 -2.84
C THR A 69 -19.88 -9.62 -3.35
N PHE A 70 -19.26 -9.21 -4.46
CA PHE A 70 -19.62 -7.98 -5.16
C PHE A 70 -20.86 -8.23 -6.01
N LYS A 71 -22.01 -7.69 -5.61
CA LYS A 71 -23.28 -7.89 -6.31
C LYS A 71 -23.31 -7.11 -7.63
N GLN A 72 -24.25 -7.46 -8.50
CA GLN A 72 -24.48 -6.74 -9.75
C GLN A 72 -24.65 -5.23 -9.48
N GLY A 73 -23.95 -4.41 -10.27
CA GLY A 73 -23.96 -2.94 -10.14
C GLY A 73 -22.88 -2.39 -9.21
N HIS A 74 -22.31 -3.21 -8.33
CA HIS A 74 -21.18 -2.83 -7.50
C HIS A 74 -19.88 -2.81 -8.31
N ARG A 75 -18.85 -2.14 -7.78
CA ARG A 75 -17.50 -2.13 -8.35
C ARG A 75 -16.45 -2.43 -7.27
N ILE A 76 -15.38 -3.08 -7.69
CA ILE A 76 -14.18 -3.25 -6.87
C ILE A 76 -13.37 -1.96 -6.97
N GLY A 77 -13.19 -1.27 -5.84
CA GLY A 77 -12.36 -0.07 -5.75
C GLY A 77 -11.05 -0.32 -5.02
N ILE A 78 -9.98 0.31 -5.47
CA ILE A 78 -8.65 0.25 -4.85
C ILE A 78 -8.15 1.67 -4.61
N HIS A 79 -7.94 2.02 -3.34
CA HIS A 79 -7.34 3.31 -2.99
C HIS A 79 -5.89 3.07 -2.58
N VAL A 80 -4.97 3.83 -3.18
CA VAL A 80 -3.56 3.83 -2.82
C VAL A 80 -3.19 5.19 -2.27
N SER A 81 -2.54 5.21 -1.11
CA SER A 81 -2.07 6.42 -0.44
C SER A 81 -0.76 6.11 0.29
N SER A 82 -0.25 7.06 1.06
CA SER A 82 0.97 6.92 1.88
C SER A 82 0.75 7.22 3.35
N SER A 83 -0.52 7.28 3.78
CA SER A 83 -0.88 7.37 5.20
C SER A 83 -2.31 6.89 5.45
N ASN A 84 -2.58 6.47 6.68
CA ASN A 84 -3.91 6.09 7.16
C ASN A 84 -3.95 6.23 8.69
N PHE A 85 -3.76 7.47 9.14
CA PHE A 85 -3.84 7.85 10.55
C PHE A 85 -5.31 7.93 10.99
N PRO A 86 -5.67 7.54 12.24
CA PRO A 86 -4.80 7.09 13.34
C PRO A 86 -4.51 5.59 13.35
N ARG A 87 -5.00 4.83 12.37
CA ARG A 87 -4.83 3.37 12.35
C ARG A 87 -3.37 2.93 12.29
N PHE A 88 -2.54 3.66 11.53
CA PHE A 88 -1.10 3.43 11.45
C PHE A 88 -0.33 4.70 11.78
N ALA A 89 0.79 4.56 12.49
CA ALA A 89 1.70 5.66 12.79
C ALA A 89 2.26 6.25 11.49
N VAL A 90 2.21 7.58 11.37
CA VAL A 90 2.68 8.30 10.18
C VAL A 90 4.17 8.10 10.01
N ASN A 91 4.62 7.81 8.78
CA ASN A 91 6.03 7.85 8.44
C ASN A 91 6.52 9.30 8.36
N PRO A 92 7.57 9.69 9.10
CA PRO A 92 8.16 11.02 8.97
C PRO A 92 8.87 11.26 7.63
N ASN A 93 9.06 10.24 6.81
CA ASN A 93 9.71 10.28 5.50
C ASN A 93 11.18 10.74 5.53
N ASN A 94 11.82 10.66 6.70
CA ASN A 94 13.18 11.14 6.91
C ASN A 94 14.21 10.01 7.03
N GLY A 95 13.78 8.74 6.98
CA GLY A 95 14.63 7.55 7.10
C GLY A 95 15.09 7.24 8.53
N ALA A 96 14.85 8.13 9.50
CA ALA A 96 15.22 7.92 10.89
C ALA A 96 14.34 6.84 11.55
N ALA A 97 14.72 6.41 12.75
CA ALA A 97 13.88 5.53 13.56
C ALA A 97 12.53 6.21 13.87
N LEU A 98 11.48 5.42 14.07
CA LEU A 98 10.13 5.96 14.27
C LEU A 98 9.96 6.83 15.51
N ASP A 99 10.74 6.51 16.54
CA ASP A 99 10.77 7.19 17.82
C ASP A 99 11.78 8.36 17.84
N ASP A 100 12.47 8.62 16.72
CA ASP A 100 13.29 9.80 16.57
C ASP A 100 12.41 11.05 16.43
N THR A 101 12.50 11.91 17.44
CA THR A 101 11.78 13.20 17.51
C THR A 101 12.65 14.39 17.13
N THR A 102 13.92 14.15 16.79
CA THR A 102 14.92 15.19 16.51
C THR A 102 15.08 15.44 15.01
N THR A 103 14.97 14.40 14.18
CA THR A 103 15.03 14.55 12.72
C THR A 103 13.69 15.06 12.19
N PRO A 104 13.65 16.20 11.47
CA PRO A 104 12.39 16.74 10.96
C PRO A 104 11.77 15.83 9.90
N ALA A 105 10.44 15.85 9.83
CA ALA A 105 9.71 15.15 8.78
C ALA A 105 9.95 15.80 7.41
N LYS A 106 9.80 15.02 6.34
CA LYS A 106 9.92 15.46 4.95
C LYS A 106 8.62 15.23 4.19
N VAL A 107 8.35 16.10 3.20
CA VAL A 107 7.34 15.80 2.18
C VAL A 107 7.93 14.74 1.26
N ALA A 108 7.15 13.71 0.93
CA ALA A 108 7.50 12.66 -0.01
C ALA A 108 6.62 12.76 -1.26
N ASN A 109 7.23 12.78 -2.44
CA ASN A 109 6.55 12.70 -3.73
C ASN A 109 6.57 11.25 -4.21
N ASN A 110 5.47 10.55 -3.96
CA ASN A 110 5.34 9.12 -4.25
C ASN A 110 4.66 8.90 -5.60
N THR A 111 5.21 8.00 -6.42
CA THR A 111 4.67 7.63 -7.72
C THR A 111 4.26 6.17 -7.73
N ILE A 112 3.07 5.88 -8.25
CA ILE A 112 2.61 4.51 -8.53
C ILE A 112 2.66 4.29 -10.05
N TYR A 113 3.35 3.25 -10.47
CA TYR A 113 3.41 2.86 -11.88
C TYR A 113 2.39 1.74 -12.14
N PHE A 114 1.62 1.84 -13.22
CA PHE A 114 0.60 0.83 -13.59
C PHE A 114 0.64 0.47 -15.08
N ASP A 115 1.76 0.71 -15.75
CA ASP A 115 1.93 0.39 -17.18
C ASP A 115 2.30 -1.09 -17.42
N ALA A 116 2.40 -1.49 -18.69
CA ALA A 116 2.67 -2.86 -19.09
C ALA A 116 4.03 -3.42 -18.60
N GLN A 117 5.03 -2.56 -18.37
CA GLN A 117 6.34 -2.99 -17.84
C GLN A 117 6.34 -3.00 -16.30
N ARG A 118 5.42 -2.26 -15.68
CA ARG A 118 5.27 -2.12 -14.22
C ARG A 118 3.81 -2.34 -13.81
N PRO A 119 3.29 -3.57 -13.96
CA PRO A 119 1.87 -3.84 -13.82
C PRO A 119 1.46 -3.96 -12.35
N SER A 120 1.39 -2.84 -11.63
CA SER A 120 0.80 -2.82 -10.28
C SER A 120 -0.60 -3.41 -10.29
N ALA A 121 -0.89 -4.35 -9.40
CA ALA A 121 -2.14 -5.08 -9.41
C ALA A 121 -2.52 -5.60 -8.02
N ILE A 122 -3.84 -5.65 -7.77
CA ILE A 122 -4.38 -6.47 -6.69
C ILE A 122 -4.59 -7.89 -7.21
N ILE A 123 -4.20 -8.87 -6.42
CA ILE A 123 -4.41 -10.29 -6.72
C ILE A 123 -5.60 -10.75 -5.88
N LEU A 124 -6.70 -11.10 -6.56
CA LEU A 124 -7.95 -11.53 -5.93
C LEU A 124 -8.17 -13.03 -6.18
N PRO A 125 -8.29 -13.86 -5.12
CA PRO A 125 -8.68 -15.26 -5.28
C PRO A 125 -10.18 -15.35 -5.55
N VAL A 126 -10.56 -15.37 -6.83
CA VAL A 126 -11.97 -15.46 -7.25
C VAL A 126 -12.46 -16.90 -7.06
N VAL A 127 -13.53 -17.07 -6.28
CA VAL A 127 -14.26 -18.34 -6.16
C VAL A 127 -15.45 -18.30 -7.11
N THR A 128 -15.51 -19.24 -8.04
CA THR A 128 -16.67 -19.48 -8.91
C THR A 128 -17.51 -20.63 -8.36
N GLU A 129 -18.81 -20.67 -8.64
CA GLU A 129 -19.83 -21.60 -8.08
C GLU A 129 -19.64 -23.10 -8.40
N GLU A 130 -18.42 -23.59 -8.60
CA GLU A 130 -18.14 -25.02 -8.49
C GLU A 130 -17.82 -25.37 -7.02
N LEU A 131 -18.87 -25.36 -6.18
CA LEU A 131 -18.91 -25.98 -4.85
C LEU A 131 -20.21 -26.77 -4.68
#